data_AF-A0ABD5WJ09-F1
#
_entry.id   AF-A0ABD5WJ09-F1
#
_cell.length_a   1.000
_cell.length_b   1.000
_cell.length_c   1.000
_cell.angle_alpha   90.00
_cell.angle_beta   90.00
_cell.angle_gamma   90.00
#
_symmetry.space_group_name_H-M   'P 1'
#
loop_
_entity.id
_entity.type
_entity.pdbx_description
1 polymer ?
#
loop_
_entity_poly.entity_id
_entity_poly.type
_entity_poly.pdbx_seq_one_letter_code
_entity_poly.pdbx_strand_id
1 'polypeptide(L)'
;MADDPRTVRSLAVTVGDVVAAYETRRRSSRRPVLRVTPPFSGRMRARLHDPGPADESEADDRNPETGALHVPPARFVAEADVPAYPTPDATEDALRADPDAEFSVERHRERHVEAVEAWRAAVGESIAASVVLRVGDGTHRVEVKTLDGPSVG
;
A
#
# COMPACT_ATOMS: atom_id res chain seq x y z
N MET A 1 23.30 14.76 -9.96
CA MET A 1 22.72 14.22 -11.21
C MET A 1 21.22 14.05 -11.00
N ALA A 2 20.38 14.42 -11.97
CA ALA A 2 18.93 14.34 -11.84
C ALA A 2 18.40 12.89 -11.73
N ASP A 3 19.24 11.88 -12.02
CA ASP A 3 18.90 10.46 -11.91
C ASP A 3 19.32 9.80 -10.58
N ASP A 4 19.81 10.57 -9.61
CA ASP A 4 20.08 10.04 -8.25
C ASP A 4 18.78 10.05 -7.42
N PRO A 5 18.25 8.89 -7.00
CA PRO A 5 17.03 8.80 -6.20
C PRO A 5 17.19 9.41 -4.80
N ARG A 6 18.44 9.59 -4.31
CA ARG A 6 18.72 10.27 -3.02
C ARG A 6 18.39 11.76 -3.03
N THR A 7 18.07 12.32 -4.20
CA THR A 7 17.56 13.69 -4.32
C THR A 7 16.12 13.82 -3.82
N VAL A 8 15.33 12.73 -3.85
CA VAL A 8 13.94 12.71 -3.38
C VAL A 8 13.88 12.98 -1.88
N ARG A 9 13.05 13.92 -1.46
CA ARG A 9 12.80 14.26 -0.05
C ARG A 9 11.40 13.86 0.38
N SER A 10 10.44 13.91 -0.54
CA SER A 10 9.05 13.54 -0.30
C SER A 10 8.44 12.77 -1.46
N LEU A 11 7.58 11.80 -1.12
CA LEU A 11 6.75 11.03 -2.02
C LEU A 11 5.28 11.37 -1.80
N ALA A 12 4.66 11.94 -2.81
CA ALA A 12 3.22 12.12 -2.88
C ALA A 12 2.56 10.81 -3.34
N VAL A 13 1.56 10.34 -2.60
CA VAL A 13 0.80 9.11 -2.91
C VAL A 13 -0.69 9.38 -2.78
N THR A 14 -1.52 8.70 -3.57
CA THR A 14 -2.96 8.62 -3.27
C THR A 14 -3.20 7.53 -2.25
N VAL A 15 -4.17 7.72 -1.35
CA VAL A 15 -4.51 6.69 -0.37
C VAL A 15 -4.99 5.43 -1.08
N GLY A 16 -5.81 5.61 -2.13
CA GLY A 16 -6.32 4.53 -2.96
C GLY A 16 -5.24 3.67 -3.61
N ASP A 17 -4.15 4.25 -4.12
CA ASP A 17 -3.06 3.48 -4.75
C ASP A 17 -2.35 2.59 -3.72
N VAL A 18 -2.10 3.13 -2.51
CA VAL A 18 -1.45 2.38 -1.42
C VAL A 18 -2.34 1.24 -0.95
N VAL A 19 -3.62 1.52 -0.67
CA VAL A 19 -4.59 0.52 -0.21
C VAL A 19 -4.79 -0.58 -1.25
N ALA A 20 -5.00 -0.22 -2.53
CA ALA A 20 -5.20 -1.20 -3.59
C ALA A 20 -3.96 -2.09 -3.81
N ALA A 21 -2.76 -1.52 -3.78
CA ALA A 21 -1.52 -2.27 -3.86
C ALA A 21 -1.38 -3.25 -2.68
N TYR A 22 -1.65 -2.76 -1.46
CA TYR A 22 -1.51 -3.52 -0.23
C TYR A 22 -2.52 -4.66 -0.12
N GLU A 23 -3.77 -4.42 -0.52
CA GLU A 23 -4.83 -5.43 -0.61
C GLU A 23 -4.49 -6.51 -1.63
N THR A 24 -4.07 -6.10 -2.83
CA THR A 24 -3.76 -7.04 -3.92
C THR A 24 -2.68 -8.04 -3.51
N ARG A 25 -1.65 -7.59 -2.78
CA ARG A 25 -0.59 -8.47 -2.26
C ARG A 25 -1.07 -9.48 -1.21
N ARG A 26 -2.19 -9.21 -0.53
CA ARG A 26 -2.81 -10.13 0.45
C ARG A 26 -3.78 -11.12 -0.20
N ARG A 27 -4.47 -10.70 -1.26
CA ARG A 27 -5.45 -11.54 -1.96
C ARG A 27 -4.87 -12.42 -3.05
N SER A 28 -3.65 -12.15 -3.52
CA SER A 28 -3.10 -12.78 -4.71
C SER A 28 -1.58 -12.89 -4.66
N SER A 29 -1.02 -13.75 -5.51
CA SER A 29 0.43 -13.84 -5.73
C SER A 29 1.01 -12.64 -6.48
N ARG A 30 0.19 -11.70 -6.94
CA ARG A 30 0.63 -10.46 -7.58
C ARG A 30 1.37 -9.56 -6.61
N ARG A 31 2.28 -8.74 -7.15
CA ARG A 31 3.23 -7.94 -6.36
C ARG A 31 3.28 -6.48 -6.84
N PRO A 32 2.14 -5.77 -6.90
CA PRO A 32 2.13 -4.38 -7.31
C PRO A 32 2.99 -3.52 -6.38
N VAL A 33 3.59 -2.47 -6.94
CA VAL A 33 4.49 -1.53 -6.29
C VAL A 33 3.98 -0.11 -6.46
N LEU A 34 4.53 0.82 -5.69
CA LEU A 34 4.38 2.25 -5.92
C LEU A 34 5.60 2.71 -6.71
N ARG A 35 5.40 3.02 -7.99
CA ARG A 35 6.46 3.40 -8.92
C ARG A 35 6.72 4.91 -8.90
N VAL A 36 8.00 5.29 -8.84
CA VAL A 36 8.48 6.67 -9.02
C VAL A 36 9.43 6.71 -10.22
N THR A 37 9.11 7.51 -11.23
CA THR A 37 9.87 7.56 -12.48
C THR A 37 10.89 8.72 -12.45
N PRO A 38 12.16 8.52 -12.86
CA PRO A 38 13.11 9.61 -13.07
C PRO A 38 12.67 10.56 -14.20
N PRO A 39 13.25 11.78 -14.31
CA PRO A 39 14.27 12.34 -13.44
C PRO A 39 13.73 12.64 -12.04
N PHE A 40 14.55 12.41 -11.02
CA PHE A 40 14.21 12.62 -9.63
C PHE A 40 14.36 14.09 -9.23
N SER A 41 13.43 14.53 -8.40
CA SER A 41 13.42 15.85 -7.78
C SER A 41 13.03 15.74 -6.31
N GLY A 42 13.17 16.82 -5.54
CA GLY A 42 12.89 16.82 -4.10
C GLY A 42 11.48 16.34 -3.75
N ARG A 43 10.49 16.57 -4.60
CA ARG A 43 9.12 16.06 -4.43
C ARG A 43 8.72 15.23 -5.64
N MET A 44 8.48 13.95 -5.41
CA MET A 44 8.03 13.03 -6.46
C MET A 44 6.64 12.49 -6.15
N ARG A 45 5.96 11.95 -7.16
CA ARG A 45 4.71 11.21 -6.97
C ARG A 45 4.97 9.74 -7.21
N ALA A 46 4.60 8.89 -6.26
CA ALA A 46 4.57 7.46 -6.44
C ALA A 46 3.15 7.03 -6.86
N ARG A 47 3.04 6.12 -7.82
CA ARG A 47 1.75 5.64 -8.35
C ARG A 47 1.71 4.13 -8.39
N LEU A 48 0.53 3.55 -8.24
CA LEU A 48 0.32 2.13 -8.39
C LEU A 48 0.85 1.62 -9.75
N HIS A 49 1.66 0.57 -9.71
CA HIS A 49 2.18 -0.11 -10.88
C HIS A 49 2.26 -1.61 -10.61
N ASP A 50 1.77 -2.43 -11.55
CA ASP A 50 2.01 -3.87 -11.54
C ASP A 50 3.19 -4.16 -12.49
N PRO A 51 4.38 -4.50 -11.97
CA PRO A 51 5.54 -4.71 -12.82
C PRO A 51 5.54 -6.10 -13.49
N GLY A 52 4.52 -6.93 -13.24
CA GLY A 52 4.48 -8.31 -13.72
C GLY A 52 5.43 -9.24 -12.94
N PRO A 53 5.62 -10.49 -13.41
CA PRO A 53 6.33 -11.53 -12.65
C PRO A 53 7.87 -11.40 -12.63
N ALA A 54 8.45 -10.42 -13.33
CA ALA A 54 9.89 -10.39 -13.64
C ALA A 54 10.72 -9.40 -12.79
N ASP A 55 10.10 -8.62 -11.90
CA ASP A 55 10.69 -7.38 -11.38
C ASP A 55 10.66 -7.26 -9.83
N GLU A 56 10.96 -8.35 -9.13
CA GLU A 56 11.11 -8.34 -7.67
C GLU A 56 12.59 -8.41 -7.28
N SER A 57 13.24 -7.24 -7.24
CA SER A 57 14.50 -7.08 -6.52
C SER A 57 14.20 -6.75 -5.07
N GLU A 58 14.57 -7.63 -4.14
CA GLU A 58 14.43 -7.35 -2.70
C GLU A 58 15.55 -6.45 -2.16
N ALA A 59 16.68 -6.39 -2.86
CA ALA A 59 17.89 -5.70 -2.43
C ALA A 59 17.88 -4.20 -2.77
N ASP A 60 17.33 -3.83 -3.93
CA ASP A 60 17.32 -2.47 -4.45
C ASP A 60 15.94 -2.14 -5.01
N ASP A 61 15.40 -0.98 -4.63
CA ASP A 61 14.10 -0.53 -5.14
C ASP A 61 14.22 0.03 -6.56
N ARG A 62 15.43 0.34 -7.05
CA ARG A 62 15.64 0.85 -8.40
C ARG A 62 15.59 -0.30 -9.41
N ASN A 63 14.64 -0.21 -10.31
CA ASN A 63 14.58 -1.05 -11.50
C ASN A 63 15.80 -0.73 -12.40
N PRO A 64 16.63 -1.73 -12.76
CA PRO A 64 17.86 -1.51 -13.51
C PRO A 64 17.62 -1.12 -14.98
N GLU A 65 16.49 -1.52 -15.57
CA GLU A 65 16.16 -1.27 -16.97
C GLU A 65 15.61 0.14 -17.20
N THR A 66 14.73 0.59 -16.31
CA THR A 66 14.00 1.87 -16.43
C THR A 66 14.56 2.96 -15.53
N GLY A 67 15.35 2.60 -14.52
CA GLY A 67 15.82 3.51 -13.48
C GLY A 67 14.72 3.99 -12.52
N ALA A 68 13.48 3.50 -12.66
CA ALA A 68 12.37 3.85 -11.78
C ALA A 68 12.53 3.20 -10.40
N LEU A 69 12.04 3.85 -9.34
CA LEU A 69 11.91 3.21 -8.03
C LEU A 69 10.62 2.41 -7.96
N HIS A 70 10.70 1.18 -7.49
CA HIS A 70 9.62 0.24 -7.22
C HIS A 70 9.57 0.00 -5.70
N VAL A 71 8.68 0.70 -5.01
CA VAL A 71 8.59 0.60 -3.54
C VAL A 71 7.40 -0.29 -3.17
N PRO A 72 7.58 -1.36 -2.36
CA PRO A 72 6.49 -2.19 -1.90
C PRO A 72 5.48 -1.40 -1.04
N PRO A 73 4.16 -1.63 -1.19
CA PRO A 73 3.12 -0.93 -0.42
C PRO A 73 3.23 -1.19 1.08
N ALA A 74 3.74 -2.36 1.50
CA ALA A 74 3.95 -2.67 2.91
C ALA A 74 4.89 -1.67 3.61
N ARG A 75 5.81 -1.02 2.89
CA ARG A 75 6.67 0.01 3.50
C ARG A 75 5.97 1.35 3.73
N PHE A 76 4.80 1.56 3.13
CA PHE A 76 3.99 2.76 3.35
C PHE A 76 2.96 2.57 4.46
N VAL A 77 2.80 1.35 4.98
CA VAL A 77 1.74 1.01 5.94
C VAL A 77 2.38 0.57 7.26
N ALA A 78 1.93 1.15 8.37
CA ALA A 78 2.29 0.66 9.69
C ALA A 78 1.53 -0.64 9.97
N GLU A 79 2.09 -1.78 9.53
CA GLU A 79 1.37 -3.07 9.55
C GLU A 79 0.93 -3.52 10.95
N ALA A 80 1.59 -3.03 12.01
CA ALA A 80 1.21 -3.29 13.39
C ALA A 80 -0.16 -2.68 13.78
N ASP A 81 -0.57 -1.61 13.10
CA ASP A 81 -1.84 -0.90 13.35
C ASP A 81 -2.97 -1.40 12.45
N VAL A 82 -2.68 -2.29 11.50
CA VAL A 82 -3.64 -2.79 10.52
C VAL A 82 -4.19 -4.16 10.96
N PRO A 83 -5.52 -4.31 11.09
CA PRO A 83 -6.12 -5.60 11.38
C PRO A 83 -5.87 -6.61 10.25
N ALA A 84 -5.97 -7.90 10.58
CA ALA A 84 -5.89 -8.96 9.59
C ALA A 84 -6.93 -8.76 8.47
N TYR A 85 -6.59 -9.20 7.25
CA TYR A 85 -7.52 -9.08 6.12
C TYR A 85 -8.79 -9.91 6.41
N PRO A 86 -9.99 -9.33 6.27
CA PRO A 86 -11.23 -10.04 6.55
C PRO A 86 -11.42 -11.19 5.55
N THR A 87 -11.66 -12.39 6.05
CA THR A 87 -12.01 -13.56 5.23
C THR A 87 -13.52 -13.81 5.26
N PRO A 88 -14.08 -14.41 4.20
CA PRO A 88 -15.49 -14.83 4.20
C PRO A 88 -15.81 -15.73 5.40
N ASP A 89 -14.95 -16.69 5.72
CA ASP A 89 -15.14 -17.61 6.86
C ASP A 89 -15.18 -16.87 8.20
N ALA A 90 -14.25 -15.94 8.45
CA ALA A 90 -14.24 -15.14 9.68
C ALA A 90 -15.49 -14.25 9.81
N THR A 91 -16.00 -13.76 8.67
CA THR A 91 -17.26 -12.99 8.65
C THR A 91 -18.46 -13.89 8.96
N GLU A 92 -18.43 -15.14 8.47
CA GLU A 92 -19.47 -16.13 8.75
C GLU A 92 -19.50 -16.50 10.24
N ASP A 93 -18.34 -16.79 10.83
CA ASP A 93 -18.20 -17.07 12.26
C ASP A 93 -18.70 -15.90 13.11
N ALA A 94 -18.34 -14.66 12.75
CA ALA A 94 -18.80 -13.47 13.46
C ALA A 94 -20.32 -13.29 13.40
N LEU A 95 -20.94 -13.56 12.24
CA LEU A 95 -22.40 -13.49 12.09
C LEU A 95 -23.12 -14.60 12.85
N ARG A 96 -22.55 -15.81 12.88
CA ARG A 96 -23.13 -16.93 13.64
C ARG A 96 -23.02 -16.73 15.15
N ALA A 97 -22.01 -15.99 15.61
CA ALA A 97 -21.81 -15.65 17.01
C ALA A 97 -22.71 -14.49 17.49
N ASP A 98 -23.32 -13.73 16.58
CA ASP A 98 -24.22 -12.63 16.90
C ASP A 98 -25.64 -13.18 17.18
N PRO A 99 -26.11 -13.15 18.45
CA PRO A 99 -27.39 -13.73 18.82
C PRO A 99 -28.60 -12.94 18.27
N ASP A 100 -28.38 -11.71 17.81
CA ASP A 100 -29.41 -10.82 17.26
C ASP A 100 -29.43 -10.84 15.72
N ALA A 101 -28.55 -11.63 15.08
CA ALA A 101 -28.46 -11.75 13.64
C ALA A 101 -28.98 -13.10 13.13
N GLU A 102 -30.09 -13.09 12.40
CA GLU A 102 -30.45 -14.24 11.56
C GLU A 102 -29.43 -14.37 10.42
N PHE A 103 -28.87 -15.57 10.30
CA PHE A 103 -27.94 -15.89 9.22
C PHE A 103 -28.67 -15.96 7.87
N SER A 104 -28.22 -15.14 6.93
CA SER A 104 -28.57 -15.25 5.50
C SER A 104 -27.34 -15.01 4.63
N VAL A 105 -27.30 -15.61 3.44
CA VAL A 105 -26.19 -15.45 2.49
C VAL A 105 -26.04 -14.00 2.02
N GLU A 106 -27.15 -13.29 1.85
CA GLU A 106 -27.14 -11.87 1.48
C GLU A 106 -26.51 -11.02 2.58
N ARG A 107 -26.94 -11.22 3.83
CA ARG A 107 -26.39 -10.51 5.00
C ARG A 107 -24.92 -10.84 5.22
N HIS A 108 -24.50 -12.09 4.98
CA HIS A 108 -23.10 -12.48 4.99
C HIS A 108 -22.27 -11.72 3.95
N ARG A 109 -22.77 -11.61 2.73
CA ARG A 109 -22.12 -10.84 1.67
C ARG A 109 -22.02 -9.36 2.03
N GLU A 110 -23.10 -8.75 2.52
CA GLU A 110 -23.11 -7.35 2.94
C GLU A 110 -22.10 -7.10 4.06
N ARG A 111 -22.15 -7.92 5.12
CA ARG A 111 -21.23 -7.81 6.25
C ARG A 111 -19.78 -7.98 5.84
N HIS A 112 -19.52 -8.87 4.88
CA HIS A 112 -18.17 -9.09 4.35
C HIS A 112 -17.69 -7.86 3.56
N VAL A 113 -18.55 -7.25 2.74
CA VAL A 113 -18.23 -6.01 2.03
C VAL A 113 -17.92 -4.89 3.03
N GLU A 114 -18.76 -4.71 4.05
CA GLU A 114 -18.51 -3.72 5.11
C GLU A 114 -17.20 -3.97 5.85
N ALA A 115 -16.88 -5.23 6.16
CA ALA A 115 -15.64 -5.59 6.83
C ALA A 115 -14.42 -5.26 5.95
N VAL A 116 -14.50 -5.52 4.64
CA VAL A 116 -13.44 -5.15 3.68
C VAL A 116 -13.30 -3.64 3.57
N GLU A 117 -14.40 -2.88 3.50
CA GLU A 117 -14.35 -1.41 3.43
C GLU A 117 -13.78 -0.80 4.73
N ALA A 118 -14.17 -1.32 5.90
CA ALA A 118 -13.59 -0.89 7.18
C ALA A 118 -12.09 -1.22 7.26
N TRP A 119 -11.68 -2.38 6.76
CA TRP A 119 -10.27 -2.75 6.66
C TRP A 119 -9.50 -1.81 5.73
N ARG A 120 -10.06 -1.47 4.56
CA ARG A 120 -9.46 -0.50 3.62
C ARG A 120 -9.27 0.88 4.25
N ALA A 121 -10.27 1.33 5.01
CA ALA A 121 -10.17 2.59 5.77
C ALA A 121 -9.03 2.53 6.79
N ALA A 122 -8.95 1.47 7.60
CA ALA A 122 -7.89 1.29 8.59
C ALA A 122 -6.48 1.26 7.95
N VAL A 123 -6.32 0.64 6.78
CA VAL A 123 -5.06 0.68 6.02
C VAL A 123 -4.71 2.11 5.59
N GLY A 124 -5.69 2.87 5.11
CA GLY A 124 -5.51 4.26 4.70
C GLY A 124 -5.11 5.18 5.85
N GLU A 125 -5.68 4.96 7.04
CA GLU A 125 -5.33 5.69 8.27
C GLU A 125 -3.94 5.28 8.81
N SER A 126 -3.51 4.06 8.52
CA SER A 126 -2.20 3.52 8.94
C SER A 126 -1.06 3.86 7.98
N ILE A 127 -1.25 4.79 7.03
CA ILE A 127 -0.19 5.22 6.12
C ILE A 127 0.90 5.96 6.92
N ALA A 128 2.11 5.42 6.89
CA ALA A 128 3.26 5.96 7.60
C ALA A 128 3.65 7.34 7.04
N ALA A 129 4.05 8.25 7.93
CA ALA A 129 4.51 9.60 7.56
C ALA A 129 5.82 9.61 6.75
N SER A 130 6.52 8.48 6.65
CA SER A 130 7.79 8.35 5.93
C SER A 130 8.05 6.91 5.54
N VAL A 131 8.80 6.73 4.46
CA VAL A 131 9.23 5.42 3.96
C VAL A 131 10.75 5.37 3.80
N VAL A 132 11.32 4.17 3.92
CA VAL A 132 12.74 3.92 3.66
C VAL A 132 12.89 3.30 2.28
N LEU A 133 13.63 3.98 1.41
CA LEU A 133 14.03 3.50 0.09
C LEU A 133 15.36 2.74 0.19
N ARG A 134 15.48 1.64 -0.53
CA ARG A 134 16.73 0.89 -0.73
C ARG A 134 17.33 1.35 -2.06
N VAL A 135 18.54 1.90 -2.04
CA VAL A 135 19.21 2.48 -3.21
C VAL A 135 20.68 2.09 -3.18
N GLY A 136 21.10 1.17 -4.06
CA GLY A 136 22.39 0.50 -3.98
C GLY A 136 22.57 -0.19 -2.62
N ASP A 137 23.77 -0.08 -2.04
CA ASP A 137 24.10 -0.67 -0.74
C ASP A 137 23.56 0.12 0.48
N GLY A 138 22.72 1.13 0.25
CA GLY A 138 22.29 2.06 1.30
C GLY A 138 20.78 2.28 1.36
N THR A 139 20.35 2.89 2.45
CA THR A 139 18.94 3.28 2.65
C THR A 139 18.78 4.80 2.64
N HIS A 140 17.64 5.27 2.14
CA HIS A 140 17.29 6.70 2.10
C HIS A 140 15.86 6.92 2.60
N ARG A 141 15.71 7.63 3.72
CA ARG A 141 14.39 7.93 4.29
C ARG A 141 13.79 9.14 3.60
N VAL A 142 12.53 9.02 3.18
CA VAL A 142 11.77 10.08 2.52
C VAL A 142 10.41 10.27 3.21
N GLU A 143 9.93 11.51 3.26
CA GLU A 143 8.60 11.80 3.77
C GLU A 143 7.51 11.28 2.83
N VAL A 144 6.38 10.86 3.38
CA VAL A 144 5.18 10.49 2.61
C VAL A 144 4.14 11.58 2.79
N LYS A 145 3.53 12.00 1.68
CA LYS A 145 2.44 12.99 1.66
C LYS A 145 1.25 12.37 0.93
N THR A 146 0.14 12.17 1.63
CA THR A 146 -1.11 11.70 1.02
C THR A 146 -1.78 12.83 0.24
N LEU A 147 -2.21 12.56 -0.98
CA LEU A 147 -2.86 13.53 -1.87
C LEU A 147 -4.35 13.72 -1.56
N ASP A 148 -4.98 12.73 -0.92
CA ASP A 148 -6.41 12.73 -0.57
C ASP A 148 -6.66 13.08 0.90
N GLY A 149 -5.61 13.40 1.67
CA GLY A 149 -5.72 13.85 3.06
C GLY A 149 -5.98 15.36 3.16
N PRO A 150 -6.56 15.84 4.28
CA PRO A 150 -6.68 17.28 4.51
C PRO A 150 -5.28 17.91 4.43
N SER A 151 -5.08 18.81 3.48
CA SER A 151 -3.84 19.58 3.36
C SER A 151 -3.71 20.44 4.61
N VAL A 152 -2.93 20.00 5.60
CA VAL A 152 -2.48 20.88 6.68
C VAL A 152 -1.45 21.83 6.09
N GLY A 153 -1.89 23.06 5.85
CA GLY A 153 -1.05 24.19 5.42
C GLY A 153 -0.33 24.85 6.59
#